data_AF-A0A0X3BKX2-F1
#
_entry.id   AF-A0A0X3BKX2-F1
#
_cell.length_a   1.000
_cell.length_b   1.000
_cell.length_c   1.000
_cell.angle_alpha   90.00
_cell.angle_beta   90.00
_cell.angle_gamma   90.00
#
_symmetry.space_group_name_H-M   'P 1'
#
loop_
_entity.id
_entity.type
_entity.pdbx_description
1 polymer ?
#
loop_
_entity_poly.entity_id
_entity_poly.type
_entity_poly.pdbx_seq_one_letter_code
_entity_poly.pdbx_strand_id
1 'polypeptide(L)' 'MPLLPWFGLVLIGMSCGYLFYPGGERGFSFRAAEPTFARPFSILGRHSLLIYFLHQPLIILLIAVLAPGVMPGVW' A
#
# COMPACT_ATOMS: atom_id res chain seq x y z
N MET A 1 5.75 5.16 -17.67
CA MET A 1 4.50 4.39 -17.43
C MET A 1 3.34 5.22 -17.98
N PRO A 2 2.54 4.71 -18.93
CA PRO A 2 1.45 5.49 -19.51
C PRO A 2 0.41 5.78 -18.42
N LEU A 3 0.16 7.07 -18.18
CA LEU A 3 -0.78 7.55 -17.17
C LEU A 3 -2.25 7.32 -17.57
N LEU A 4 -2.51 7.21 -18.89
CA LEU A 4 -3.85 7.09 -19.47
C LEU A 4 -4.68 5.88 -19.00
N PRO A 5 -4.17 4.63 -18.96
CA PRO A 5 -5.00 3.49 -18.55
C PRO A 5 -5.50 3.58 -17.10
N TRP A 6 -4.74 4.22 -16.21
CA TRP A 6 -5.09 4.30 -14.79
C TRP A 6 -5.93 5.53 -14.44
N PHE A 7 -6.03 6.49 -15.35
CA PHE A 7 -6.78 7.73 -15.14
C PHE A 7 -8.27 7.48 -14.84
N GLY A 8 -8.87 6.48 -15.50
CA GLY A 8 -10.26 6.09 -15.22
C GLY A 8 -10.46 5.59 -13.78
N LEU A 9 -9.55 4.75 -13.27
CA LEU A 9 -9.60 4.28 -11.89
C LEU A 9 -9.43 5.44 -10.89
N VAL A 10 -8.55 6.39 -11.21
CA VAL A 10 -8.33 7.60 -10.40
C VAL A 10 -9.60 8.45 -10.34
N LEU A 11 -10.28 8.67 -11.47
CA LEU A 11 -11.54 9.43 -11.52
C LEU A 11 -12.68 8.73 -10.77
N ILE A 12 -12.77 7.41 -10.86
CA ILE A 12 -13.74 6.61 -10.09
C ILE A 12 -13.47 6.78 -8.59
N GLY A 13 -12.21 6.66 -8.16
CA GLY A 13 -11.81 6.88 -6.78
C GLY A 13 -12.12 8.30 -6.29
N MET A 14 -11.87 9.31 -7.12
CA MET A 14 -12.16 10.71 -6.81
C MET A 14 -13.66 10.99 -6.70
N SER A 15 -14.47 10.44 -7.61
CA SER A 15 -15.94 10.54 -7.57
C SER A 15 -16.51 9.87 -6.32
N CYS A 16 -15.98 8.70 -5.98
CA CYS A 16 -16.32 7.97 -4.75
C CYS A 16 -15.98 8.81 -3.51
N GLY A 17 -14.77 9.39 -3.46
CA GLY A 17 -14.35 10.30 -2.39
C GLY A 17 -15.25 11.52 -2.26
N TYR A 18 -15.61 12.18 -3.37
CA TYR A 18 -16.52 13.32 -3.37
C TYR A 18 -17.93 12.96 -2.86
N LEU A 19 -18.43 11.78 -3.23
CA LEU A 19 -19.75 11.33 -2.82
C LEU A 19 -19.81 10.92 -1.33
N PHE A 20 -18.77 10.26 -0.83
CA PHE A 20 -18.74 9.75 0.56
C PHE A 20 -18.11 10.70 1.58
N TYR A 21 -17.32 11.68 1.15
CA TYR A 21 -16.65 12.69 1.99
C TYR A 21 -16.87 14.11 1.44
N PRO A 22 -18.11 14.61 1.42
CA PRO A 22 -18.38 15.98 0.99
C PRO A 22 -17.63 16.96 1.91
N GLY A 23 -16.75 17.79 1.34
CA GLY A 23 -15.97 18.79 2.08
C GLY A 23 -14.78 18.25 2.88
N GLY A 24 -14.36 16.99 2.65
CA GLY A 24 -13.28 16.35 3.42
C GLY A 24 -13.70 15.90 4.82
N GLU A 25 -14.95 16.15 5.20
CA GLU A 25 -15.55 15.72 6.45
C GLU A 25 -16.20 14.35 6.23
N ARG A 26 -15.96 13.44 7.17
CA ARG A 26 -16.55 12.10 7.14
C ARG A 26 -18.04 12.22 7.47
N GLY A 27 -18.91 12.16 6.45
CA GLY A 27 -20.37 12.24 6.63
C GLY A 27 -20.98 11.08 7.44
N PHE A 28 -20.21 10.02 7.69
CA PHE A 28 -20.57 8.93 8.58
C PHE A 28 -19.93 9.13 9.95
N SER A 29 -20.73 9.54 10.93
CA SER A 29 -20.39 9.45 12.35
C SER A 29 -20.43 7.99 12.77
N PHE A 30 -19.44 7.22 12.33
CA PHE A 30 -19.20 5.91 12.89
C PHE A 30 -18.56 6.16 14.26
N ARG A 31 -19.38 6.13 15.32
CA ARG A 31 -18.92 5.81 16.68
C ARG A 31 -18.35 4.40 16.64
N ALA A 32 -17.22 4.21 15.96
CA ALA A 32 -16.38 3.05 16.14
C ALA A 32 -15.91 3.16 17.59
N ALA A 33 -16.57 2.44 18.49
CA ALA A 33 -15.84 1.86 19.59
C ALA A 33 -14.66 1.16 18.93
N GLU A 34 -13.45 1.72 19.02
CA GLU A 34 -12.26 1.11 18.46
C GLU A 34 -12.24 -0.33 18.99
N PRO A 35 -12.44 -1.35 18.15
CA PRO A 35 -12.38 -2.70 18.65
C PRO A 35 -10.93 -2.88 19.12
N THR A 36 -10.73 -3.21 20.40
CA THR A 36 -9.39 -3.42 20.99
C THR A 36 -8.52 -4.36 20.13
N PHE A 37 -9.16 -5.22 19.35
CA PHE A 37 -8.57 -6.12 18.36
C PHE A 37 -7.91 -5.44 17.14
N ALA A 38 -8.27 -4.20 16.79
CA ALA A 38 -7.65 -3.44 15.68
C ALA A 38 -6.38 -2.67 16.10
N ARG A 39 -6.11 -2.52 17.40
CA ARG A 39 -4.87 -1.92 17.91
C ARG A 39 -3.59 -2.60 17.40
N PRO A 40 -3.45 -3.94 17.38
CA PRO A 40 -2.26 -4.58 16.81
C PRO A 40 -2.12 -4.33 15.30
N PHE A 41 -3.22 -4.21 14.55
CA PHE A 41 -3.19 -3.84 13.12
C PHE A 41 -2.68 -2.42 12.88
N SER A 42 -2.99 -1.48 13.79
CA SER A 42 -2.46 -0.12 13.76
C SER A 42 -0.93 -0.09 13.94
N ILE A 43 -0.38 -0.97 14.79
CA ILE A 43 1.07 -1.12 14.98
C ILE A 43 1.73 -1.69 13.71
N LEU A 44 1.05 -2.62 13.03
CA LEU A 44 1.51 -3.21 11.77
C LEU A 44 1.56 -2.15 10.65
N GLY A 45 0.57 -1.25 10.60
CA GLY A 45 0.58 -0.09 9.71
C GLY A 45 1.67 0.94 10.05
N ARG A 46 1.94 1.19 11.34
CA ARG A 46 2.95 2.15 11.81
C ARG A 46 4.38 1.78 11.42
N HIS A 47 4.68 0.49 11.28
CA HIS A 47 5.98 -0.01 10.82
C HIS A 47 5.98 -0.42 9.35
N SER A 48 4.91 -0.10 8.60
CA SER A 48 4.81 -0.45 7.18
C SER A 48 5.99 0.10 6.37
N LEU A 49 6.52 1.28 6.71
CA LEU A 49 7.68 1.86 6.04
C LEU A 49 8.93 0.98 6.18
N LEU A 50 9.21 0.47 7.38
CA LEU A 50 10.34 -0.43 7.62
C LEU A 50 10.16 -1.76 6.89
N ILE A 51 8.94 -2.29 6.91
CA ILE A 51 8.57 -3.52 6.22
C ILE A 51 8.80 -3.35 4.70
N TYR A 52 8.36 -2.24 4.11
CA TYR A 52 8.58 -1.92 2.69
C TYR A 52 10.07 -1.80 2.34
N PHE A 53 10.86 -1.12 3.17
CA PHE A 53 12.30 -0.99 2.97
C PHE A 53 13.03 -2.33 3.07
N LEU A 54 12.55 -3.26 3.90
CA LEU A 54 13.18 -4.58 4.09
C LEU A 54 12.78 -5.58 2.99
N HIS A 55 11.56 -5.49 2.46
CA HIS A 55 11.11 -6.39 1.41
C HIS A 55 11.89 -6.23 0.10
N GLN A 56 12.22 -5.00 -0.31
CA GLN A 56 12.98 -4.75 -1.54
C GLN A 56 14.33 -5.51 -1.58
N PRO A 57 15.24 -5.36 -0.60
CA PRO A 57 16.50 -6.10 -0.59
C PRO A 57 16.30 -7.61 -0.36
N LEU A 58 15.31 -8.01 0.42
CA LEU A 58 15.00 -9.43 0.66
C LEU A 58 14.59 -10.14 -0.63
N ILE A 59 13.75 -9.51 -1.44
CA ILE A 59 13.31 -10.06 -2.73
C ILE A 59 14.50 -10.19 -3.68
N ILE A 60 15.36 -9.17 -3.75
CA ILE A 60 16.57 -9.20 -4.59
C ILE A 60 17.50 -10.35 -4.13
N LEU A 61 17.72 -10.49 -2.82
CA LEU A 61 18.55 -11.55 -2.25
C LEU A 61 17.97 -12.94 -2.54
N LEU A 62 16.66 -13.11 -2.40
CA LEU A 62 15.97 -14.36 -2.66
C LEU A 62 16.07 -14.75 -4.16
N ILE A 63 15.91 -13.79 -5.07
CA ILE A 63 16.09 -14.02 -6.50
C ILE A 63 17.55 -14.40 -6.81
N ALA A 64 18.53 -13.71 -6.21
CA ALA A 64 19.94 -13.98 -6.42
C ALA A 64 20.34 -15.40 -5.97
N VAL A 65 19.81 -15.87 -4.84
CA VAL A 65 20.08 -17.22 -4.32
C VAL A 65 19.35 -18.30 -5.15
N LEU A 66 18.09 -18.06 -5.52
CA LEU A 66 17.28 -19.06 -6.23
C LEU A 66 17.64 -19.16 -7.73
N ALA A 67 18.09 -18.08 -8.34
CA ALA A 67 18.37 -18.00 -9.77
C ALA A 67 19.70 -17.26 -10.06
N PRO A 68 20.86 -17.82 -9.67
CA PRO A 68 22.17 -17.17 -9.85
C PRO A 68 22.52 -16.93 -11.32
N GLY A 69 21.96 -17.69 -12.26
CA GLY A 69 22.17 -17.53 -13.71
C GLY A 69 21.36 -16.39 -14.36
N VAL A 70 20.43 -15.75 -13.63
CA VAL A 70 19.56 -14.69 -14.15
C VAL A 70 20.16 -13.29 -13.93
N MET A 71 21.26 -13.17 -13.19
CA MET A 71 21.97 -11.90 -12.94
C MET A 71 23.24 -11.77 -13.80
N PRO A 72 23.14 -11.50 -15.12
CA PRO A 72 24.31 -11.28 -15.95
C PRO A 72 24.95 -9.94 -15.57
N GLY A 73 26.09 -9.99 -14.88
CA GLY A 73 26.88 -8.79 -14.55
C GLY A 73 27.40 -8.67 -13.13
N VAL A 74 27.29 -9.72 -12.30
CA VAL A 74 27.92 -9.76 -10.97
C VAL A 74 29.08 -10.77 -10.95
N TRP A 75 30.02 -10.64 -11.89
CA TRP A 75 31.40 -11.17 -11.85
C TRP A 75 32.28 -10.34 -12.76
#